data_AF-A0A923YQP4-F1
#
_entry.id   AF-A0A923YQP4-F1
#
_cell.length_a   1.000
_cell.length_b   1.000
_cell.length_c   1.000
_cell.angle_alpha   90.00
_cell.angle_beta   90.00
_cell.angle_gamma   90.00
#
_symmetry.space_group_name_H-M   'P 1'
#
loop_
_entity.id
_entity.type
_entity.pdbx_description
1 polymer ?
#
loop_
_entity_poly.entity_id
_entity_poly.type
_entity_poly.pdbx_seq_one_letter_code
_entity_poly.pdbx_strand_id
1 'polypeptide(L)'
;MTAKHKADPGAGQLVRSIGPWGLAAVVFNGMIGAGVFALAGSVANFSGSWAPLVIASVGLALLPVVLVFAALAGLFDETGGPFLYVNAAFGPTAAFQTGWVQCLSTVASTAANANLLADYVLRIAPASR
;
A
#
# COMPACT_ATOMS: atom_id res chain seq x y z
N MET A 1 -10.21 35.17 20.07
CA MET A 1 -9.29 34.74 21.15
C MET A 1 -9.64 33.30 21.51
N THR A 2 -9.03 32.33 20.83
CA THR A 2 -9.12 30.89 21.17
C THR A 2 -7.70 30.38 21.20
N ALA A 3 -7.31 29.87 22.36
CA ALA A 3 -5.94 29.59 22.74
C ALA A 3 -5.28 28.58 21.80
N LYS A 4 -4.10 28.93 21.28
CA LYS A 4 -3.16 27.94 20.73
C LYS A 4 -2.79 26.99 21.86
N HIS A 5 -3.27 25.75 21.78
CA HIS A 5 -2.83 24.67 22.65
C HIS A 5 -1.34 24.40 22.36
N LYS A 6 -0.47 24.88 23.24
CA LYS A 6 0.97 24.61 23.21
C LYS A 6 1.18 23.22 23.79
N ALA A 7 1.33 22.22 22.91
CA ALA A 7 1.65 20.85 23.31
C ALA A 7 3.05 20.82 23.97
N ASP A 8 3.16 20.05 25.07
CA ASP A 8 4.41 19.85 25.80
C ASP A 8 5.48 19.17 24.93
N PRO A 9 6.75 19.63 24.89
CA PRO A 9 7.73 19.18 23.90
C PRO A 9 8.35 17.79 24.16
N GLY A 10 7.82 16.96 25.07
CA GLY A 10 8.59 15.84 25.63
C GLY A 10 7.94 14.45 25.70
N ALA A 11 6.62 14.33 25.54
CA ALA A 11 5.92 13.06 25.80
C ALA A 11 4.99 12.71 24.64
N GLY A 12 5.54 12.08 23.58
CA GLY A 12 4.72 11.50 22.50
C GLY A 12 5.14 11.86 21.07
N GLN A 13 6.27 12.55 20.85
CA GLN A 13 6.82 12.69 19.50
C GLN A 13 7.42 11.37 19.04
N LEU A 14 6.91 10.85 17.91
CA LEU A 14 7.47 9.69 17.25
C LEU A 14 8.92 9.96 16.83
N VAL A 15 9.83 9.09 17.26
CA VAL A 15 11.22 9.15 16.80
C VAL A 15 11.25 8.76 15.32
N ARG A 16 11.76 9.66 14.46
CA ARG A 16 12.00 9.35 13.05
C ARG A 16 13.19 8.39 12.91
N SER A 17 12.96 7.11 13.14
CA SER A 17 13.99 6.05 13.08
C SER A 17 14.06 5.36 11.72
N ILE A 18 13.03 5.47 10.89
CA ILE A 18 12.94 4.79 9.59
C ILE A 18 13.69 5.64 8.55
N GLY A 19 14.87 5.15 8.14
CA GLY A 19 15.62 5.69 7.00
C GLY A 19 15.09 5.20 5.65
N PRO A 20 15.68 5.64 4.52
CA PRO A 20 15.23 5.29 3.17
C PRO A 20 15.22 3.78 2.92
N TRP A 21 16.19 3.04 3.44
CA TRP A 21 16.25 1.58 3.33
C TRP A 21 15.16 0.88 4.15
N GLY A 22 14.85 1.40 5.34
CA GLY A 22 13.75 0.89 6.16
C GLY A 22 12.41 1.11 5.46
N LEU A 23 12.21 2.30 4.89
CA LEU A 23 11.02 2.60 4.10
C LEU A 23 10.90 1.69 2.86
N ALA A 24 11.98 1.53 2.11
CA ALA A 24 12.02 0.64 0.95
C ALA A 24 11.70 -0.81 1.33
N ALA A 25 12.25 -1.31 2.45
CA ALA A 25 11.98 -2.65 2.95
C ALA A 25 10.50 -2.84 3.33
N VAL A 26 9.88 -1.85 3.99
CA VAL A 26 8.44 -1.88 4.33
C VAL A 26 7.58 -1.92 3.08
N VAL A 27 7.88 -1.07 2.09
CA VAL A 27 7.13 -1.04 0.82
C VAL A 27 7.31 -2.35 0.05
N PHE A 28 8.54 -2.86 -0.04
CA PHE A 28 8.85 -4.12 -0.70
C PHE A 28 8.14 -5.31 -0.04
N ASN A 29 8.12 -5.37 1.29
CA ASN A 29 7.36 -6.37 2.03
C ASN A 29 5.86 -6.29 1.71
N GLY A 30 5.28 -5.09 1.61
CA GLY A 30 3.88 -4.92 1.22
C GLY A 30 3.57 -5.36 -0.22
N MET A 31 4.55 -5.26 -1.14
CA MET A 31 4.41 -5.73 -2.53
C MET A 31 4.48 -7.26 -2.62
N ILE A 32 5.35 -7.91 -1.83
CA ILE A 32 5.48 -9.36 -1.74
C ILE A 32 4.36 -9.91 -0.82
N GLY A 33 3.13 -9.87 -1.33
CA GLY A 33 1.94 -10.46 -0.69
C GLY A 33 1.06 -11.14 -1.73
N ALA A 34 -0.27 -11.00 -1.61
CA ALA A 34 -1.21 -11.51 -2.61
C ALA A 34 -0.90 -11.05 -4.05
N GLY A 35 -0.29 -9.86 -4.21
CA GLY A 35 0.16 -9.37 -5.51
C GLY A 35 1.10 -10.35 -6.21
N VAL A 36 2.26 -10.67 -5.64
CA VAL A 36 3.20 -11.59 -6.30
C VAL A 36 2.69 -13.03 -6.27
N PHE A 37 2.17 -13.49 -5.13
CA PHE A 37 1.84 -14.91 -4.95
C PHE A 37 0.56 -15.34 -5.68
N ALA A 38 -0.47 -14.51 -5.73
CA ALA A 38 -1.70 -14.84 -6.48
C ALA A 38 -1.63 -14.38 -7.94
N LEU A 39 -1.18 -13.13 -8.20
CA LEU A 39 -1.29 -12.54 -9.53
C LEU A 39 -0.29 -13.13 -10.52
N ALA A 40 0.92 -13.50 -10.09
CA ALA A 40 1.89 -14.10 -11.00
C ALA A 40 1.38 -15.43 -11.57
N GLY A 41 0.75 -16.26 -10.74
CA GLY A 41 0.14 -17.52 -11.18
C GLY A 41 -1.03 -17.30 -12.13
N SER A 42 -1.91 -16.33 -11.84
CA SER A 42 -3.04 -16.03 -12.73
C SER A 42 -2.59 -15.46 -14.08
N VAL A 43 -1.58 -14.59 -14.09
CA VAL A 43 -1.01 -14.03 -15.32
C VAL A 43 -0.27 -15.11 -16.12
N ALA A 44 0.45 -16.02 -15.46
CA ALA A 44 1.06 -17.17 -16.11
C ALA A 44 0.02 -18.08 -16.79
N ASN A 45 -1.12 -18.33 -16.13
CA ASN A 45 -2.20 -19.12 -16.73
C ASN A 45 -2.84 -18.44 -17.94
N PHE A 46 -2.87 -17.10 -17.98
CA PHE A 46 -3.49 -16.36 -19.08
C PHE A 46 -2.52 -16.10 -20.25
N SER A 47 -1.27 -15.74 -19.96
CA SER A 47 -0.27 -15.29 -20.96
C SER A 47 0.82 -16.33 -21.25
N GLY A 48 0.84 -17.45 -20.54
CA GLY A 48 1.84 -18.50 -20.71
C GLY A 48 3.27 -17.97 -20.56
N SER A 49 4.12 -18.29 -21.54
CA SER A 49 5.54 -17.87 -21.57
C SER A 49 5.75 -16.34 -21.60
N TRP A 50 4.74 -15.58 -22.04
CA TRP A 50 4.81 -14.12 -22.11
C TRP A 50 4.53 -13.42 -20.78
N ALA A 51 4.16 -14.16 -19.73
CA ALA A 51 3.80 -13.60 -18.43
C ALA A 51 4.85 -12.63 -17.83
N PRO A 52 6.18 -12.90 -17.89
CA PRO A 52 7.17 -11.94 -17.39
C PRO A 52 7.13 -10.60 -18.13
N LEU A 53 6.93 -10.62 -19.45
CA LEU A 53 6.84 -9.41 -20.26
C LEU A 53 5.56 -8.62 -19.99
N VAL A 54 4.44 -9.31 -19.75
CA VAL A 54 3.17 -8.68 -19.36
C VAL A 54 3.29 -8.03 -17.97
N ILE A 55 3.90 -8.72 -17.00
CA ILE A 55 4.12 -8.16 -15.66
C ILE A 55 5.03 -6.93 -15.75
N ALA A 56 6.11 -7.00 -16.54
CA ALA A 56 7.02 -5.88 -16.75
C ALA A 56 6.35 -4.68 -17.44
N SER A 57 5.52 -4.93 -18.46
CA SER A 57 4.82 -3.84 -19.17
C SER A 57 3.78 -3.14 -18.30
N VAL A 58 3.06 -3.88 -17.47
CA VAL A 58 2.14 -3.30 -16.47
C VAL A 58 2.93 -2.50 -15.42
N GLY A 59 4.05 -3.02 -14.95
CA GLY A 59 4.95 -2.29 -14.04
C GLY A 59 5.43 -0.97 -14.64
N LEU A 60 5.81 -0.97 -15.93
CA LEU A 60 6.22 0.22 -16.66
C LEU A 60 5.05 1.22 -16.80
N ALA A 61 3.85 0.72 -17.11
CA ALA A 61 2.66 1.54 -17.23
C ALA A 61 2.23 2.19 -15.91
N LEU A 62 2.63 1.64 -14.76
CA LEU A 62 2.38 2.20 -13.44
C LEU A 62 3.41 3.27 -13.02
N LEU A 63 4.56 3.39 -13.69
CA LEU A 63 5.59 4.38 -13.34
C LEU A 63 5.07 5.82 -13.26
N PRO A 64 4.25 6.32 -14.20
CA PRO A 64 3.73 7.69 -14.11
C PRO A 64 2.95 7.93 -12.82
N VAL A 65 2.15 6.95 -12.38
CA VAL A 65 1.40 7.02 -11.13
C VAL A 65 2.37 7.08 -9.93
N VAL A 66 3.38 6.20 -9.91
CA VAL A 66 4.40 6.18 -8.85
C VAL A 66 5.14 7.52 -8.77
N LEU A 67 5.50 8.11 -9.91
CA LEU A 67 6.20 9.40 -9.96
C LEU A 67 5.34 10.55 -9.43
N VAL A 68 4.03 10.57 -9.73
CA VAL A 68 3.11 11.57 -9.16
C VAL A 68 3.04 11.44 -7.63
N PHE A 69 2.90 10.22 -7.11
CA PHE A 69 2.89 10.00 -5.66
C PHE A 69 4.23 10.31 -5.01
N ALA A 70 5.36 10.05 -5.68
CA ALA A 70 6.68 10.42 -5.20
C ALA A 70 6.87 11.94 -5.13
N ALA A 71 6.39 12.67 -6.14
CA ALA A 71 6.41 14.13 -6.14
C ALA A 71 5.54 14.71 -5.01
N LEU A 72 4.32 14.17 -4.82
CA LEU A 72 3.45 14.56 -3.71
C LEU A 72 4.07 14.26 -2.34
N ALA A 73 4.69 13.09 -2.18
CA ALA A 73 5.37 12.73 -0.92
C ALA A 73 6.54 13.67 -0.60
N GLY A 74 7.17 14.29 -1.61
CA GLY A 74 8.20 15.32 -1.40
C GLY A 74 7.65 16.71 -1.04
N LEU A 75 6.34 16.96 -1.27
CA LEU A 75 5.70 18.24 -0.96
C LEU A 75 5.06 18.28 0.43
N PHE A 76 4.76 17.12 1.03
CA PHE A 76 4.05 17.01 2.31
C PHE A 76 4.87 16.22 3.33
N ASP A 77 5.21 16.85 4.45
CA ASP A 77 5.97 16.24 5.56
C ASP A 77 5.09 15.65 6.68
N GLU A 78 3.77 15.78 6.55
CA GLU A 78 2.80 15.30 7.53
C GLU A 78 2.35 13.86 7.27
N THR A 79 1.93 13.18 8.34
CA THR A 79 1.39 11.81 8.25
C THR A 79 -0.07 11.86 7.84
N GLY A 80 -0.41 11.23 6.72
CA GLY A 80 -1.80 11.18 6.24
C GLY A 80 -1.98 10.53 4.87
N GLY A 81 -0.91 10.38 4.09
CA GLY A 81 -0.93 9.69 2.81
C GLY A 81 -1.93 10.32 1.82
N PRO A 82 -2.64 9.53 1.00
CA PRO A 82 -3.56 10.04 -0.02
C PRO A 82 -4.67 10.95 0.53
N PHE A 83 -5.11 10.71 1.77
CA PHE A 83 -6.11 11.56 2.42
C PHE A 83 -5.64 13.02 2.50
N LEU A 84 -4.38 13.23 2.91
CA LEU A 84 -3.81 14.57 3.06
C LEU A 84 -3.70 15.28 1.71
N TYR A 85 -3.28 14.58 0.67
CA TYR A 85 -3.13 15.13 -0.68
C TYR A 85 -4.49 15.57 -1.25
N VAL A 86 -5.52 14.73 -1.08
CA VAL A 86 -6.87 15.04 -1.54
C VAL A 86 -7.49 16.16 -0.70
N ASN A 87 -7.22 16.21 0.61
CA ASN A 87 -7.70 17.29 1.46
C ASN A 87 -7.16 18.66 1.01
N ALA A 88 -5.84 18.72 0.73
CA ALA A 88 -5.19 19.95 0.27
C ALA A 88 -5.72 20.42 -1.09
N ALA A 89 -6.07 19.51 -2.01
CA ALA A 89 -6.49 19.84 -3.37
C ALA A 89 -8.01 20.06 -3.52
N PHE A 90 -8.84 19.25 -2.86
CA PHE A 90 -10.29 19.17 -3.09
C PHE A 90 -11.13 19.41 -1.83
N GLY A 91 -10.49 19.61 -0.67
CA GLY A 91 -11.15 19.89 0.59
C GLY A 91 -11.62 18.65 1.37
N PRO A 92 -12.34 18.87 2.49
CA PRO A 92 -12.57 17.84 3.51
C PRO A 92 -13.53 16.72 3.08
N THR A 93 -14.54 17.01 2.27
CA THR A 93 -15.53 16.00 1.84
C THR A 93 -14.91 14.94 0.94
N ALA A 94 -14.12 15.36 -0.05
CA ALA A 94 -13.39 14.45 -0.94
C ALA A 94 -12.35 13.64 -0.16
N ALA A 95 -11.63 14.29 0.76
CA ALA A 95 -10.66 13.61 1.62
C ALA A 95 -11.31 12.51 2.47
N PHE A 96 -12.48 12.79 3.06
CA PHE A 96 -13.22 11.80 3.85
C PHE A 96 -13.55 10.53 3.03
N GLN A 97 -14.00 10.71 1.79
CA GLN A 97 -14.26 9.59 0.88
C GLN A 97 -12.98 8.79 0.59
N THR A 98 -11.87 9.46 0.30
CA THR A 98 -10.56 8.82 0.10
C THR A 98 -10.12 8.05 1.34
N GLY A 99 -10.35 8.59 2.54
CA GLY A 99 -10.07 7.90 3.81
C GLY A 99 -10.87 6.60 3.96
N TRP A 100 -12.16 6.62 3.61
CA TRP A 100 -12.99 5.41 3.58
C TRP A 100 -12.51 4.38 2.58
N VAL A 101 -12.19 4.81 1.35
CA VAL A 101 -11.65 3.91 0.31
C VAL A 101 -10.33 3.29 0.75
N GLN A 102 -9.45 4.06 1.38
CA GLN A 102 -8.18 3.57 1.93
C GLN A 102 -8.41 2.51 3.03
N CYS A 103 -9.34 2.77 3.94
CA CYS A 103 -9.72 1.83 4.99
C CYS A 103 -10.22 0.51 4.38
N LEU A 104 -11.20 0.58 3.47
CA LEU A 104 -11.75 -0.59 2.80
C LEU A 104 -10.69 -1.35 2.00
N SER A 105 -9.79 -0.65 1.31
CA SER A 105 -8.68 -1.27 0.56
C SER A 105 -7.75 -2.06 1.48
N THR A 106 -7.46 -1.53 2.67
CA THR A 106 -6.60 -2.21 3.64
C THR A 106 -7.25 -3.47 4.20
N VAL A 107 -8.55 -3.40 4.50
CA VAL A 107 -9.34 -4.57 4.92
C VAL A 107 -9.41 -5.63 3.81
N ALA A 108 -9.71 -5.23 2.57
CA ALA A 108 -9.75 -6.13 1.43
C ALA A 108 -8.40 -6.79 1.15
N SER A 109 -7.31 -6.02 1.23
CA SER A 109 -5.95 -6.55 1.06
C SER A 109 -5.60 -7.59 2.13
N THR A 110 -5.95 -7.33 3.39
CA THR A 110 -5.74 -8.26 4.49
C THR A 110 -6.56 -9.54 4.30
N ALA A 111 -7.83 -9.42 3.88
CA ALA A 111 -8.68 -10.56 3.57
C ALA A 111 -8.15 -11.40 2.40
N ALA A 112 -7.65 -10.76 1.33
CA ALA A 112 -7.04 -11.45 0.20
C ALA A 112 -5.79 -12.25 0.61
N ASN A 113 -4.93 -11.66 1.46
CA ASN A 113 -3.75 -12.36 1.99
C ASN A 113 -4.15 -13.56 2.87
N ALA A 114 -5.17 -13.40 3.73
CA ALA A 114 -5.67 -14.48 4.57
C ALA A 114 -6.27 -15.63 3.75
N ASN A 115 -7.04 -15.32 2.71
CA ASN A 115 -7.59 -16.33 1.80
C ASN A 115 -6.48 -17.09 1.07
N LEU A 116 -5.48 -16.36 0.55
CA LEU A 116 -4.36 -16.97 -0.14
C LEU A 116 -3.53 -17.87 0.79
N LEU A 117 -3.32 -17.46 2.04
CA LEU A 117 -2.68 -18.29 3.04
C LEU A 117 -3.46 -19.59 3.27
N ALA A 118 -4.78 -19.51 3.42
CA ALA A 118 -5.63 -20.70 3.57
C ALA A 118 -5.51 -21.64 2.36
N ASP A 119 -5.53 -21.10 1.14
CA ASP A 119 -5.35 -21.88 -0.10
C ASP A 119 -4.00 -22.59 -0.13
N TYR A 120 -2.91 -21.90 0.24
CA TYR A 120 -1.59 -22.53 0.31
C TYR A 120 -1.50 -23.59 1.40
N VAL A 121 -2.05 -23.33 2.59
CA VAL A 121 -2.08 -24.29 3.70
C VAL A 121 -2.83 -25.57 3.31
N LEU A 122 -3.96 -25.45 2.63
CA LEU A 122 -4.72 -26.62 2.15
C LEU A 122 -3.98 -27.43 1.09
N ARG A 123 -3.16 -26.78 0.25
CA ARG A 123 -2.35 -27.47 -0.77
C ARG A 123 -1.14 -28.22 -0.19
N ILE A 124 -0.56 -27.70 0.90
CA ILE A 124 0.59 -28.33 1.57
C ILE A 124 0.17 -29.30 2.67
N ALA A 125 -1.03 -29.13 3.24
CA ALA A 125 -1.58 -30.06 4.20
C ALA A 125 -1.74 -31.41 3.49
N PRO A 126 -1.19 -32.51 4.05
CA PRO A 126 -1.40 -33.83 3.48
C PRO A 126 -2.91 -34.07 3.42
N ALA A 127 -3.43 -34.42 2.23
CA ALA A 127 -4.81 -34.86 2.05
C ALA A 127 -5.05 -36.05 2.99
N SER A 128 -5.51 -35.79 4.21
CA SER A 128 -5.79 -36.83 5.18
C SER A 128 -7.16 -37.41 4.84
N ARG A 129 -7.14 -38.32 3.88
CA ARG A 129 -8.18 -39.29 3.47
C ARG A 129 -9.48 -38.75 2.90
#